data_AF-A0A6G0RTX5-F1
#
_entry.id   AF-A0A6G0RTX5-F1
#
_cell.length_a   1.000
_cell.length_b   1.000
_cell.length_c   1.000
_cell.angle_alpha   90.00
_cell.angle_beta   90.00
_cell.angle_gamma   90.00
#
_symmetry.space_group_name_H-M   'P 1'
#
loop_
_entity.id
_entity.type
_entity.pdbx_description
1 polymer ?
#
loop_
_entity_poly.entity_id
_entity_poly.type
_entity_poly.pdbx_seq_one_letter_code
_entity_poly.pdbx_strand_id
1 'polypeptide(L)' 'MTQHELAAWVKSTLMLKRAPAQTTICDILKRVSTIMSTNYGDKIRRKPLHVTSPITTEARDIQRGIYLARTDG' A
#
# COMPACT_ATOMS: atom_id res chain seq x y z
N MET A 1 -16.24 23.08 -3.28
CA MET A 1 -15.41 22.05 -2.60
C MET A 1 -13.99 22.56 -2.54
N THR A 2 -13.44 22.74 -1.35
CA THR A 2 -12.03 23.11 -1.12
C THR A 2 -11.13 21.90 -1.30
N GLN A 3 -9.82 22.12 -1.42
CA GLN A 3 -8.84 21.04 -1.54
C GLN A 3 -8.86 20.08 -0.33
N HIS A 4 -9.09 20.61 0.87
CA HIS A 4 -9.17 19.80 2.07
C HIS A 4 -10.43 18.93 2.08
N GLU A 5 -11.56 19.50 1.67
CA GLU A 5 -12.82 18.76 1.49
C GLU A 5 -12.66 17.65 0.44
N LEU A 6 -11.98 17.94 -0.67
CA LEU A 6 -11.71 16.97 -1.73
C LEU A 6 -10.83 15.83 -1.23
N ALA A 7 -9.80 16.13 -0.44
CA ALA A 7 -8.94 15.11 0.18
C ALA A 7 -9.72 14.20 1.15
N ALA A 8 -10.60 14.79 1.96
CA ALA A 8 -11.46 14.07 2.89
C ALA A 8 -12.47 13.18 2.16
N TRP A 9 -13.08 13.70 1.09
CA TRP A 9 -14.00 12.95 0.26
C TRP A 9 -13.31 11.76 -0.42
N VAL A 10 -12.17 11.99 -1.09
CA VAL A 10 -11.39 10.91 -1.74
C VAL A 10 -10.99 9.84 -0.71
N LYS A 11 -10.58 10.25 0.49
CA LYS A 11 -10.25 9.32 1.59
C LYS A 11 -11.44 8.42 1.93
N SER A 12 -12.63 9.01 2.08
CA SER A 12 -13.85 8.28 2.44
C SER A 12 -14.29 7.35 1.32
N THR A 13 -14.41 7.87 0.09
CA THR A 13 -14.89 7.14 -1.10
C THR A 13 -14.00 5.95 -1.45
N LEU A 14 -12.68 6.07 -1.27
CA LEU A 14 -11.72 5.02 -1.58
C LEU A 14 -11.26 4.23 -0.33
N MET A 15 -11.88 4.46 0.83
CA MET A 15 -11.55 3.82 2.11
C MET A 15 -10.04 3.88 2.45
N LEU A 16 -9.39 5.03 2.21
CA LEU A 16 -7.96 5.20 2.44
C LEU A 16 -7.65 5.46 3.91
N LYS A 17 -6.51 4.93 4.39
CA LYS A 17 -6.04 5.16 5.77
C LYS A 17 -5.77 6.65 6.07
N ARG A 18 -5.19 7.37 5.10
CA ARG A 18 -4.81 8.79 5.23
C ARG A 18 -5.35 9.60 4.06
N ALA A 19 -5.60 10.89 4.31
CA ALA A 19 -5.94 11.83 3.25
C ALA A 19 -4.75 11.96 2.27
N PRO A 20 -4.99 11.83 0.95
CA PRO A 20 -3.95 11.96 -0.05
C PRO A 20 -3.46 13.41 -0.20
N ALA A 21 -2.24 13.57 -0.70
CA ALA A 21 -1.67 14.88 -1.04
C ALA A 21 -2.38 15.48 -2.27
N GLN A 22 -2.29 16.80 -2.44
CA GLN A 22 -2.97 17.52 -3.53
C GLN A 22 -2.67 16.97 -4.92
N THR A 23 -1.39 16.79 -5.21
CA THR A 23 -0.91 16.28 -6.50
C THR A 23 -1.48 14.89 -6.77
N THR A 24 -1.52 14.05 -5.74
CA THR A 24 -2.09 12.71 -5.79
C THR A 24 -3.60 12.70 -5.97
N ILE A 25 -4.34 13.69 -5.43
CA ILE A 25 -5.79 13.79 -5.62
C ILE A 25 -6.13 13.94 -7.10
N CYS A 26 -5.42 14.80 -7.84
CA CYS A 26 -5.64 14.97 -9.27
C CYS A 26 -5.41 13.67 -10.04
N ASP A 27 -4.33 12.94 -9.72
CA ASP A 27 -4.01 11.66 -10.37
C ASP A 27 -5.04 10.57 -10.05
N ILE A 28 -5.53 10.53 -8.81
CA ILE A 28 -6.60 9.62 -8.38
C ILE A 28 -7.88 9.92 -9.16
N LEU A 29 -8.29 11.18 -9.24
CA LEU A 29 -9.54 11.57 -9.91
C LEU A 29 -9.51 11.24 -11.40
N LYS A 30 -8.37 11.44 -12.08
CA LYS A 30 -8.17 11.04 -13.48
C LYS A 30 -8.33 9.54 -13.70
N ARG A 31 -8.07 8.72 -12.68
CA ARG A 31 -8.07 7.25 -12.76
C ARG A 31 -9.21 6.61 -11.98
N VAL A 32 -10.13 7.41 -11.43
CA VAL A 32 -11.12 6.93 -10.45
C VAL A 32 -12.07 5.91 -11.06
N SER A 33 -12.46 6.09 -12.33
CA SER A 33 -13.29 5.15 -13.09
C SER A 33 -12.60 3.81 -13.27
N THR A 34 -11.28 3.80 -13.49
CA THR A 34 -10.47 2.58 -13.56
C THR A 34 -10.37 1.92 -12.20
N ILE A 35 -10.08 2.68 -11.14
CA ILE A 35 -9.96 2.16 -9.76
C ILE A 35 -11.28 1.51 -9.30
N MET A 36 -12.41 2.13 -9.64
CA MET A 36 -13.75 1.65 -9.31
C MET A 36 -14.30 0.61 -10.27
N SER A 37 -13.59 0.30 -11.36
CA SER A 37 -14.03 -0.72 -12.30
C SER A 37 -13.95 -2.10 -11.66
N THR A 38 -14.94 -2.95 -11.95
CA THR A 38 -14.97 -4.35 -11.49
C THR A 38 -13.68 -5.09 -11.87
N ASN A 39 -13.14 -4.79 -13.06
CA ASN A 39 -11.89 -5.38 -13.57
C ASN A 39 -10.64 -5.05 -12.73
N TYR A 40 -10.61 -3.91 -12.02
CA TYR A 40 -9.47 -3.53 -11.19
C TYR A 40 -9.50 -4.23 -9.81
N GLY A 41 -10.71 -4.48 -9.28
CA GLY A 41 -10.93 -5.23 -8.04
C GLY A 41 -10.92 -6.75 -8.25
N ASP A 42 -11.24 -7.20 -9.46
CA ASP A 42 -11.03 -8.57 -9.86
C ASP A 42 -9.55 -8.90 -9.75
N LYS A 43 -9.30 -10.08 -9.20
CA LYS A 43 -8.05 -10.53 -8.58
C LYS A 43 -6.88 -10.70 -9.57
N ILE A 44 -6.85 -9.95 -10.66
CA ILE A 44 -5.68 -9.55 -11.43
C ILE A 44 -4.82 -8.60 -10.56
N ARG A 45 -4.57 -9.00 -9.31
CA ARG A 45 -3.43 -8.49 -8.56
C ARG A 45 -2.24 -8.76 -9.47
N ARG A 46 -1.54 -7.69 -9.86
CA ARG A 46 -0.17 -7.82 -10.35
C ARG A 46 0.52 -8.74 -9.36
N LYS A 47 0.97 -9.92 -9.81
CA LYS A 47 1.86 -10.74 -8.98
C LYS A 47 2.94 -9.77 -8.50
N PRO A 48 3.19 -9.67 -7.19
CA PRO A 48 4.31 -8.87 -6.72
C PRO A 48 5.50 -9.28 -7.57
N LEU A 49 6.18 -8.32 -8.20
CA LEU A 49 7.44 -8.64 -8.85
C LEU A 49 8.26 -9.35 -7.77
N HIS A 50 8.70 -10.58 -8.03
CA HIS A 50 9.49 -11.31 -7.06
C HIS A 50 10.83 -10.59 -6.95
N VAL A 51 10.88 -9.56 -6.10
CA VAL A 51 12.10 -8.83 -5.79
C VAL A 51 12.91 -9.79 -4.95
N THR A 52 13.75 -10.55 -5.64
CA THR A 52 14.77 -11.37 -5.00
C THR A 52 15.87 -10.40 -4.62
N SER A 53 15.78 -9.78 -3.45
CA SER A 53 16.95 -9.14 -2.86
C SER A 53 17.99 -10.25 -2.60
N PRO A 54 19.27 -10.04 -2.96
CA PRO A 54 20.31 -10.98 -2.58
C PRO A 54 20.38 -11.00 -1.06
N ILE A 55 19.84 -12.04 -0.43
CA ILE A 55 20.02 -12.29 0.99
C ILE A 55 21.47 -12.74 1.14
N THR A 56 22.35 -11.83 1.55
CA THR A 56 23.66 -12.19 2.10
C THR A 56 23.40 -13.00 3.37
N THR A 57 24.07 -14.15 3.48
CA THR A 57 23.87 -15.19 4.49
C THR A 57 23.89 -14.66 5.94
N GLU A 58 24.57 -13.53 6.19
CA GLU A 58 24.64 -12.85 7.50
C GLU A 58 23.28 -12.36 8.04
N ALA A 59 22.30 -12.07 7.17
CA ALA A 59 21.00 -11.57 7.60
C ALA A 59 20.11 -12.65 8.26
N ARG A 60 20.38 -13.94 8.01
CA ARG A 60 19.58 -15.05 8.55
C ARG A 60 19.80 -15.26 10.05
N ASP A 61 21.01 -15.02 10.54
CA ASP A 61 21.35 -15.24 11.95
C ASP A 61 20.81 -14.13 12.85
N ILE A 62 20.78 -12.89 12.36
CA ILE A 62 20.14 -11.76 13.06
C ILE A 62 18.63 -12.02 13.21
N GLN A 63 17.99 -12.50 12.14
CA GLN A 63 16.54 -12.71 12.14
C GLN A 63 16.10 -13.92 12.98
N ARG A 64 16.92 -14.98 13.07
CA ARG A 64 16.69 -16.12 13.98
C ARG A 64 16.97 -15.79 15.44
N GLY A 65 18.03 -15.03 15.74
CA GLY A 65 18.35 -14.63 17.12
C GLY A 65 17.28 -13.74 17.75
N ILE A 66 16.68 -12.84 16.97
CA ILE A 66 15.59 -11.96 17.43
C ILE A 66 14.28 -12.73 17.67
N TYR A 67 14.04 -13.83 16.95
CA TYR A 67 12.79 -14.60 17.08
C TYR A 67 12.79 -15.51 18.31
N LEU A 68 13.94 -16.10 18.66
CA LEU A 68 14.07 -16.99 19.83
C LEU A 68 14.18 -16.22 21.15
N ALA A 69 14.73 -15.00 21.15
CA ALA A 69 14.83 -14.19 22.37
C ALA A 69 13.50 -13.55 22.81
N ARG A 70 12.39 -13.75 22.07
CA ARG A 70 11.11 -13.07 22.31
C ARG A 70 9.99 -14.00 22.79
N THR A 71 10.26 -15.30 22.92
CA THR A 71 9.26 -16.29 23.34
C THR A 71 9.37 -16.70 24.80
N ASP A 72 10.36 -16.17 25.52
CA ASP A 72 10.64 -16.54 26.90
C ASP A 72 10.58 -15.26 27.76
N GLY A 73 9.36 -14.91 28.20
CA GLY A 73 9.09 -13.75 29.05
C GLY A 73 7.60 -13.52 29.25
#